data_AF-A0A7C1HHT8-F1
#
_entry.id   AF-A0A7C1HHT8-F1
#
_cell.length_a   1.000
_cell.length_b   1.000
_cell.length_c   1.000
_cell.angle_alpha   90.00
_cell.angle_beta   90.00
_cell.angle_gamma   90.00
#
_symmetry.space_group_name_H-M   'P 1'
#
loop_
_entity.id
_entity.type
_entity.pdbx_description
1 polymer ?
#
loop_
_entity_poly.entity_id
_entity_poly.type
_entity_poly.pdbx_seq_one_letter_code
_entity_poly.pdbx_strand_id
1 'polypeptide(L)'
;MKFLAKIFVYPKDGVLDTQGKAVARSLKRVGFESLKEVRVGKFIQVWMNAESSDEALSSAGAMCSELLVNDLIEDRTIEIEKCEE
;
A
#
# COMPACT_ATOMS: atom_id res chain seq x y z
N MET A 1 -21.94 -1.23 -9.78
CA MET A 1 -20.92 -0.47 -10.56
C MET A 1 -19.56 -1.10 -10.32
N LYS A 2 -18.62 -0.99 -11.26
CA LYS A 2 -17.25 -1.52 -11.12
C LYS A 2 -16.35 -0.47 -10.47
N PHE A 3 -15.57 -0.89 -9.49
CA PHE A 3 -14.59 -0.06 -8.79
C PHE A 3 -13.23 -0.75 -8.76
N LEU A 4 -12.18 0.05 -8.69
CA LEU A 4 -10.80 -0.34 -8.44
C LEU A 4 -10.37 0.24 -7.09
N ALA A 5 -10.07 -0.63 -6.13
CA ALA A 5 -9.39 -0.25 -4.90
C ALA A 5 -7.87 -0.39 -5.10
N LYS A 6 -7.16 0.73 -4.96
CA LYS A 6 -5.71 0.82 -4.93
C LYS A 6 -5.28 0.88 -3.48
N ILE A 7 -4.66 -0.20 -3.01
CA ILE A 7 -4.26 -0.37 -1.61
C ILE A 7 -2.74 -0.33 -1.55
N PHE A 8 -2.21 0.64 -0.83
CA PHE A 8 -0.78 0.72 -0.57
C PHE A 8 -0.52 0.29 0.86
N VAL A 9 0.42 -0.63 1.05
CA VAL A 9 0.75 -1.23 2.34
C VAL A 9 2.22 -1.00 2.63
N TYR A 10 2.55 -0.51 3.82
CA TYR A 10 3.92 -0.18 4.20
C TYR A 10 4.18 -0.56 5.65
N PRO A 11 5.44 -0.87 6.05
CA PRO A 11 5.76 -1.06 7.45
C PRO A 11 5.42 0.17 8.29
N LYS A 12 4.87 -0.05 9.50
CA LYS A 12 4.61 1.03 10.47
C LYS A 12 5.87 1.80 10.82
N ASP A 13 5.70 3.01 11.32
CA ASP A 13 6.82 3.76 11.88
C ASP A 13 7.42 3.02 13.09
N GLY A 14 8.75 2.91 13.11
CA GLY A 14 9.47 2.12 14.10
C GLY A 14 9.62 0.62 13.75
N VAL A 15 8.91 0.11 12.74
CA VAL A 15 9.14 -1.24 12.22
C VAL A 15 10.31 -1.24 11.25
N LEU A 16 11.22 -2.20 11.41
CA LEU A 16 12.42 -2.31 10.58
C LEU A 16 12.07 -2.80 9.17
N ASP A 17 12.16 -1.89 8.19
CA ASP A 17 12.12 -2.24 6.77
C ASP A 17 13.51 -2.68 6.28
N THR A 18 13.74 -3.99 6.23
CA THR A 18 15.00 -4.57 5.73
C THR A 18 15.20 -4.36 4.24
N GLN A 19 14.11 -4.33 3.46
CA GLN A 19 14.15 -4.15 2.01
C GLN A 19 14.49 -2.71 1.66
N GLY A 20 13.80 -1.74 2.28
CA GLY A 20 14.09 -0.32 2.15
C GLY A 20 15.54 0.03 2.47
N LYS A 21 16.10 -0.54 3.56
CA LYS A 21 17.52 -0.36 3.88
C LYS A 21 18.47 -0.91 2.82
N ALA A 22 18.17 -2.08 2.26
CA ALA A 22 19.00 -2.68 1.21
C ALA A 22 18.97 -1.84 -0.08
N VAL A 23 17.79 -1.34 -0.46
CA VAL A 23 17.62 -0.43 -1.60
C VAL A 23 18.34 0.89 -1.36
N ALA A 24 18.15 1.52 -0.20
CA ALA A 24 18.82 2.78 0.15
C ALA A 24 20.35 2.67 0.08
N ARG A 25 20.92 1.59 0.61
CA ARG A 25 22.37 1.33 0.53
C ARG A 25 22.84 1.18 -0.92
N SER A 26 22.04 0.54 -1.77
CA SER A 26 22.38 0.35 -3.18
C SER A 26 22.31 1.66 -3.95
N LEU A 27 21.29 2.50 -3.69
CA LEU A 27 21.15 3.83 -4.28
C LEU A 27 22.31 4.77 -3.89
N LYS A 28 22.72 4.79 -2.62
CA LYS A 28 23.88 5.58 -2.20
C LYS A 28 25.16 5.17 -2.95
N ARG A 29 25.41 3.87 -3.06
CA ARG A 29 26.58 3.34 -3.79
C ARG A 29 26.62 3.71 -5.27
N VAL A 30 25.49 3.99 -5.91
CA VAL A 30 25.44 4.45 -7.31
C VAL A 30 25.41 5.98 -7.45
N GLY A 31 25.63 6.73 -6.35
CA GLY A 31 25.87 8.18 -6.35
C GLY A 31 24.73 9.05 -5.81
N PHE A 32 23.63 8.47 -5.31
CA PHE A 32 22.52 9.25 -4.74
C PHE A 32 22.78 9.61 -3.25
N GLU A 33 23.78 10.44 -3.00
CA GLU A 33 24.23 10.81 -1.64
C GLU A 33 23.21 11.66 -0.85
N SER A 34 22.33 12.39 -1.54
CA SER A 34 21.26 13.18 -0.91
C SER A 34 20.09 12.33 -0.39
N LEU A 35 20.10 11.02 -0.64
CA LEU A 35 19.05 10.10 -0.21
C LEU A 35 19.01 9.99 1.32
N LYS A 36 17.86 10.36 1.90
CA LYS A 36 17.63 10.26 3.35
C LYS A 36 17.12 8.88 3.75
N GLU A 37 16.06 8.40 3.09
CA GLU A 37 15.37 7.18 3.47
C GLU A 37 14.69 6.56 2.25
N VAL A 38 14.50 5.23 2.28
CA VAL A 38 13.69 4.47 1.32
C VAL A 38 12.81 3.54 2.13
N ARG A 39 11.52 3.52 1.79
CA ARG A 39 10.53 2.58 2.32
C ARG A 39 10.05 1.72 1.17
N VAL A 40 10.00 0.41 1.38
CA VAL A 40 9.48 -0.56 0.41
C VAL A 40 8.20 -1.15 0.98
N GLY A 41 7.16 -1.13 0.17
CA GLY A 41 5.83 -1.61 0.52
C GLY A 41 5.22 -2.41 -0.61
N LYS A 42 3.95 -2.77 -0.43
CA LYS A 42 3.14 -3.48 -1.42
C LYS A 42 2.15 -2.50 -2.05
N PHE A 43 1.91 -2.67 -3.33
CA PHE A 43 0.79 -2.04 -4.03
C PHE A 43 -0.14 -3.14 -4.52
N ILE A 44 -1.39 -3.11 -4.06
CA ILE A 44 -2.40 -4.14 -4.30
C ILE A 44 -3.57 -3.49 -5.01
N GLN A 45 -4.01 -4.08 -6.12
CA GLN A 45 -5.15 -3.62 -6.89
C GLN A 45 -6.27 -4.64 -6.80
N VAL A 46 -7.46 -4.19 -6.39
CA VAL A 46 -8.64 -5.05 -6.27
C VAL A 46 -9.76 -4.45 -7.10
N TRP A 47 -10.23 -5.19 -8.10
CA TRP A 47 -11.44 -4.84 -8.83
C TRP A 47 -12.64 -5.50 -8.17
N MET A 48 -13.70 -4.72 -7.91
CA MET A 48 -14.91 -5.21 -7.26
C MET A 48 -16.16 -4.54 -7.82
N ASN A 49 -17.31 -5.18 -7.61
CA ASN A 49 -18.61 -4.57 -7.85
C ASN A 49 -19.15 -4.02 -6.52
N ALA A 50 -19.65 -2.78 -6.54
CA ALA A 50 -20.33 -2.15 -5.41
C ALA A 50 -21.43 -1.19 -5.90
N GLU A 51 -22.37 -0.85 -5.03
CA GLU A 51 -23.45 0.10 -5.25
C GLU A 51 -23.00 1.56 -5.04
N SER A 52 -21.87 1.78 -4.36
CA SER A 52 -21.29 3.11 -4.14
C SER A 52 -19.77 3.07 -3.90
N SER A 53 -19.12 4.23 -3.95
CA SER A 53 -17.70 4.35 -3.56
C SER A 53 -17.49 4.05 -2.08
N ASP A 54 -18.44 4.41 -1.22
CA ASP A 54 -18.35 4.17 0.23
C ASP A 54 -18.46 2.67 0.56
N GLU A 55 -19.33 1.95 -0.14
CA GLU A 55 -19.41 0.49 -0.02
C GLU A 55 -18.15 -0.21 -0.55
N ALA A 56 -17.60 0.27 -1.67
CA ALA A 56 -16.32 -0.22 -2.18
C ALA A 56 -15.17 0.04 -1.19
N LEU A 57 -15.14 1.22 -0.56
CA LEU A 57 -14.16 1.56 0.47
C LEU A 57 -14.31 0.67 1.71
N SER A 58 -15.53 0.46 2.19
CA SER A 58 -15.82 -0.42 3.33
C SER A 58 -15.38 -1.86 3.05
N SER A 59 -15.70 -2.37 1.85
CA SER A 59 -15.29 -3.71 1.39
C SER A 59 -13.77 -3.84 1.31
N ALA A 60 -13.07 -2.87 0.71
CA ALA A 60 -11.62 -2.85 0.65
C ALA A 60 -11.00 -2.79 2.06
N GLY A 61 -11.59 -2.01 2.97
CA GLY A 61 -11.18 -1.92 4.37
C GLY A 61 -11.28 -3.27 5.10
N ALA A 62 -12.39 -3.99 4.89
CA ALA A 62 -12.58 -5.34 5.45
C ALA A 62 -11.55 -6.33 4.91
N MET A 63 -11.31 -6.34 3.59
CA MET A 63 -10.27 -7.19 2.98
C MET A 63 -8.88 -6.90 3.56
N CYS A 64 -8.59 -5.63 3.84
CA CYS A 64 -7.32 -5.26 4.45
C CYS A 64 -7.13 -5.83 5.85
N SER A 65 -8.12 -5.69 6.73
CA SER A 65 -8.03 -6.21 8.10
C SER A 65 -8.11 -7.73 8.18
N GLU A 66 -8.77 -8.38 7.23
CA GLU A 66 -8.86 -9.86 7.20
C GLU A 66 -7.58 -10.51 6.68
N LEU A 67 -6.95 -9.93 5.64
CA LEU A 67 -5.87 -10.64 4.92
C LEU A 67 -4.76 -9.75 4.37
N LEU A 68 -5.09 -8.60 3.78
CA LEU A 68 -4.11 -7.89 2.94
C LEU A 68 -3.06 -7.14 3.76
N VAL A 69 -3.36 -6.83 5.03
CA VAL A 69 -2.53 -6.00 5.89
C VAL A 69 -2.36 -6.64 7.25
N ASN A 70 -1.10 -6.79 7.68
CA ASN A 70 -0.82 -7.18 9.05
C ASN A 70 -0.86 -5.94 9.97
N ASP A 71 -2.01 -5.67 10.59
CA ASP A 71 -2.26 -4.49 11.42
C ASP A 71 -1.26 -4.33 12.59
N LEU A 72 -0.50 -5.37 12.99
CA LEU A 72 0.53 -5.24 14.02
C LEU A 72 1.76 -4.46 13.53
N ILE A 73 2.15 -4.66 12.27
CA ILE A 73 3.45 -4.20 11.74
C ILE A 73 3.37 -3.41 10.43
N GLU A 74 2.20 -3.35 9.80
CA GLU A 74 1.95 -2.64 8.55
C GLU A 74 0.83 -1.59 8.72
N ASP A 75 0.99 -0.46 8.03
CA ASP A 75 -0.02 0.56 7.79
C ASP A 75 -0.50 0.50 6.34
N ARG A 76 -1.64 1.14 6.06
CA ARG A 76 -2.24 1.16 4.72
C ARG A 76 -2.88 2.48 4.34
N THR A 77 -2.94 2.74 3.04
CA THR A 77 -3.84 3.72 2.43
C THR A 77 -4.68 3.04 1.35
N ILE A 78 -5.92 3.50 1.18
CA ILE A 78 -6.87 2.96 0.21
C ILE A 78 -7.39 4.11 -0.63
N GLU A 79 -7.25 3.99 -1.94
CA GLU A 79 -7.85 4.89 -2.93
C GLU A 79 -8.89 4.10 -3.74
N ILE A 80 -10.06 4.70 -3.95
CA ILE A 80 -11.17 4.08 -4.69
C ILE A 80 -11.39 4.85 -5.98
N GLU A 81 -11.32 4.14 -7.09
CA GLU A 81 -11.60 4.67 -8.43
C GLU A 81 -12.81 3.96 -9.01
N LYS A 82 -13.78 4.72 -9.52
CA LYS A 82 -14.86 4.15 -10.31
C LYS A 82 -14.31 3.80 -11.69
N CYS A 83 -14.47 2.55 -12.10
CA CYS A 83 -14.18 2.16 -13.48
C CYS A 83 -15.43 2.47 -14.31
N GLU A 84 -15.32 3.43 -15.21
CA GLU A 84 -16.26 3.51 -16.33
C GLU A 84 -16.00 2.30 -17.24
N GLU A 85 -17.08 1.67 -17.70
CA GLU A 85 -17.01 0.55 -18.66
C GLU A 85 -16.43 0.99 -20.00
#